data_AF-A0A813HV66-F1
#
_entry.id   AF-A0A813HV66-F1
#
_cell.length_a   1.000
_cell.length_b   1.000
_cell.length_c   1.000
_cell.angle_alpha   90.00
_cell.angle_beta   90.00
_cell.angle_gamma   90.00
#
_symmetry.space_group_name_H-M   'P 1'
#
loop_
_entity.id
_entity.type
_entity.pdbx_description
1 polymer ?
#
loop_
_entity_poly.entity_id
_entity_poly.type
_entity_poly.pdbx_seq_one_letter_code
_entity_poly.pdbx_strand_id
1 'polypeptide(L)'
;MMGGNSSTVAPLLMDGVVQICGNGLAFAAIKADGSVVTWGSASQGGNSTAVAPLLTEGVVQVFGTYWAFAATKANGSVVTWGNASTGGNSSQVAPRLTEGVIQICGNSFAFAAIKMDGSVVTWGHAIYGGNSSVVAPLLMDGVVQICGNGLAFAAIKADGSVVTWGDARSGGNSLAVAPLLTEGVVQVFGTSWAFAAIKADGSAVTWGDASAGGNSSAVAPLLTEGVVRVC
;
A
#
# COMPACT_ATOMS: atom_id res chain seq x y z
N MET A 1 20.37 5.03 -8.07
CA MET A 1 19.58 5.50 -9.23
C MET A 1 19.49 4.36 -10.24
N MET A 2 18.36 3.64 -10.33
CA MET A 2 18.16 2.57 -11.32
C MET A 2 16.88 2.73 -12.15
N GLY A 3 16.14 3.83 -12.02
CA GLY A 3 15.04 4.12 -12.93
C GLY A 3 15.60 4.67 -14.23
N GLY A 4 15.36 3.95 -15.34
CA GLY A 4 16.05 4.15 -16.62
C GLY A 4 15.98 5.58 -17.19
N ASN A 5 16.81 5.82 -18.22
CA ASN A 5 16.93 7.08 -18.93
C ASN A 5 15.56 7.55 -19.50
N SER A 6 15.16 8.79 -19.20
CA SER A 6 13.90 9.41 -19.67
C SER A 6 13.98 10.01 -21.08
N SER A 7 15.13 9.94 -21.76
CA SER A 7 15.33 10.53 -23.10
C SER A 7 14.28 10.14 -24.14
N THR A 8 13.76 8.92 -24.08
CA THR A 8 12.72 8.42 -25.00
C THR A 8 11.35 9.05 -24.77
N VAL A 9 11.09 9.57 -23.57
CA VAL A 9 9.83 10.21 -23.18
C VAL A 9 9.99 11.70 -22.89
N ALA A 10 11.18 12.26 -23.05
CA ALA A 10 11.47 13.66 -22.74
C ALA A 10 10.47 14.64 -23.40
N PRO A 11 10.06 14.49 -24.68
CA PRO A 11 9.06 15.37 -25.28
C PRO A 11 7.70 15.34 -24.57
N LEU A 12 7.33 14.20 -23.98
CA LEU A 12 6.06 14.01 -23.28
C LEU A 12 6.08 14.57 -21.85
N LEU A 13 7.27 14.88 -21.33
CA LEU A 13 7.50 15.40 -19.99
C LEU A 13 7.77 16.91 -19.97
N MET A 14 7.87 17.56 -21.14
CA MET A 14 8.27 18.97 -21.21
C MET A 14 7.24 19.93 -20.63
N ASP A 15 5.96 19.56 -20.60
CA ASP A 15 4.90 20.39 -20.05
C ASP A 15 3.86 19.56 -19.28
N GLY A 16 3.32 20.16 -18.22
CA GLY A 16 2.13 19.68 -17.54
C GLY A 16 2.32 18.49 -16.62
N VAL A 17 3.53 18.04 -16.28
CA VAL A 17 3.73 17.02 -15.24
C VAL A 17 3.40 17.59 -13.87
N VAL A 18 2.49 16.95 -13.14
CA VAL A 18 2.07 17.38 -11.79
C VAL A 18 2.60 16.48 -10.68
N GLN A 19 2.87 15.21 -10.99
CA GLN A 19 3.39 14.24 -10.02
C GLN A 19 4.23 13.17 -10.72
N ILE A 20 5.29 12.71 -10.07
CA ILE A 20 6.08 11.55 -10.50
C ILE A 20 6.08 10.52 -9.37
N CYS A 21 5.77 9.28 -9.71
CA CYS A 21 5.88 8.11 -8.84
C CYS A 21 7.00 7.22 -9.38
N GLY A 22 7.90 6.78 -8.51
CA GLY A 22 8.95 5.82 -8.83
C GLY A 22 8.71 4.48 -8.16
N ASN A 23 9.15 3.41 -8.81
CA ASN A 23 9.39 2.13 -8.16
C ASN A 23 10.88 1.77 -8.21
N GLY A 24 11.24 0.50 -7.97
CA GLY A 24 12.63 0.06 -7.95
C GLY A 24 13.38 0.29 -9.27
N LEU A 25 12.70 0.27 -10.42
CA LEU A 25 13.32 0.23 -11.76
C LEU A 25 12.59 1.03 -12.86
N ALA A 26 11.48 1.70 -12.54
CA ALA A 26 10.64 2.44 -13.47
C ALA A 26 9.98 3.66 -12.80
N PHE A 27 9.43 4.53 -13.62
CA PHE A 27 8.71 5.72 -13.21
C PHE A 27 7.40 5.87 -13.98
N ALA A 28 6.44 6.56 -13.36
CA ALA A 28 5.20 7.00 -13.95
C ALA A 28 4.97 8.49 -13.59
N ALA A 29 4.74 9.33 -14.58
CA ALA A 29 4.40 10.73 -14.42
C ALA A 29 2.92 10.95 -14.72
N ILE A 30 2.21 11.63 -13.82
CA ILE A 30 0.85 12.12 -14.04
C ILE A 30 0.97 13.53 -14.63
N LYS A 31 0.22 13.77 -15.71
CA LYS A 31 0.09 15.08 -16.32
C LYS A 31 -1.16 15.81 -15.82
N ALA A 32 -1.23 17.12 -16.04
CA ALA A 32 -2.32 18.00 -15.61
C ALA A 32 -3.66 17.68 -16.28
N ASP A 33 -3.63 17.05 -17.45
CA ASP A 33 -4.80 16.49 -18.14
C ASP A 33 -5.25 15.12 -17.57
N GLY A 34 -4.55 14.61 -16.55
CA GLY A 34 -4.80 13.30 -15.96
C GLY A 34 -4.29 12.12 -16.78
N SER A 35 -3.50 12.35 -17.83
CA SER A 35 -2.81 11.29 -18.57
C SER A 35 -1.54 10.82 -17.85
N VAL A 36 -1.07 9.60 -18.16
CA VAL A 36 0.15 9.02 -17.55
C VAL A 36 1.20 8.65 -18.59
N VAL A 37 2.44 9.07 -18.34
CA VAL A 37 3.63 8.71 -19.11
C VAL A 37 4.52 7.80 -18.27
N THR A 38 5.00 6.69 -18.82
CA THR A 38 5.87 5.73 -18.11
C THR A 38 7.21 5.57 -18.79
N TRP A 39 8.27 5.30 -18.01
CA TRP A 39 9.60 4.98 -18.53
C TRP A 39 10.40 4.12 -17.54
N GLY A 40 11.53 3.58 -18.01
CA GLY A 40 12.39 2.67 -17.25
C GLY A 40 12.24 1.21 -17.67
N SER A 41 12.44 0.26 -16.76
CA SER A 41 12.39 -1.16 -17.09
C SER A 41 10.98 -1.58 -17.54
N ALA A 42 10.87 -2.06 -18.79
CA ALA A 42 9.59 -2.41 -19.40
C ALA A 42 8.81 -3.47 -18.59
N SER A 43 9.51 -4.50 -18.09
CA SER A 43 8.90 -5.58 -17.30
C SER A 43 8.46 -5.14 -15.90
N GLN A 44 8.92 -3.97 -15.44
CA GLN A 44 8.67 -3.43 -14.10
C GLN A 44 7.80 -2.17 -14.13
N GLY A 45 7.03 -1.97 -15.21
CA GLY A 45 6.06 -0.88 -15.33
C GLY A 45 6.53 0.34 -16.13
N GLY A 46 7.75 0.29 -16.69
CA GLY A 46 8.23 1.30 -17.65
C GLY A 46 7.61 1.22 -19.04
N ASN A 47 6.81 0.17 -19.31
CA ASN A 47 5.98 0.04 -20.50
C ASN A 47 4.51 -0.15 -20.08
N SER A 48 3.68 0.87 -20.33
CA SER A 48 2.24 0.85 -20.06
C SER A 48 1.38 0.64 -21.31
N THR A 49 1.95 0.23 -22.45
CA THR A 49 1.24 0.15 -23.74
C THR A 49 -0.03 -0.69 -23.68
N ALA A 50 0.00 -1.82 -22.93
CA ALA A 50 -1.16 -2.71 -22.77
C ALA A 50 -2.37 -2.05 -22.07
N VAL A 51 -2.14 -0.99 -21.30
CA VAL A 51 -3.18 -0.24 -20.58
C VAL A 51 -3.25 1.23 -21.00
N ALA A 52 -2.55 1.62 -22.06
CA ALA A 52 -2.48 3.00 -22.53
C ALA A 52 -3.87 3.65 -22.76
N PRO A 53 -4.88 2.95 -23.33
CA PRO A 53 -6.22 3.52 -23.48
C PRO A 53 -6.91 3.89 -22.16
N LEU A 54 -6.48 3.31 -21.04
CA LEU A 54 -7.05 3.60 -19.70
C LEU A 54 -6.32 4.74 -18.99
N LEU A 55 -5.17 5.16 -19.51
CA LEU A 55 -4.24 6.14 -18.92
C LEU A 55 -4.19 7.46 -19.69
N THR A 56 -5.16 7.72 -20.58
CA THR A 56 -5.21 8.95 -21.39
C THR A 56 -5.76 10.16 -20.65
N GLU A 57 -6.49 9.95 -19.55
CA GLU A 57 -7.13 11.01 -18.77
C GLU A 57 -7.62 10.47 -17.42
N GLY A 58 -7.92 11.40 -16.50
CA GLY A 58 -8.65 11.13 -15.27
C GLY A 58 -7.88 10.38 -14.18
N VAL A 59 -6.58 10.10 -14.36
CA VAL A 59 -5.71 9.59 -13.30
C VAL A 59 -5.41 10.69 -12.30
N VAL A 60 -5.58 10.40 -11.01
CA VAL A 60 -5.36 11.35 -9.92
C VAL A 60 -4.18 11.00 -9.03
N GLN A 61 -3.83 9.71 -8.92
CA GLN A 61 -2.70 9.26 -8.13
C GLN A 61 -2.12 7.97 -8.69
N VAL A 62 -0.80 7.80 -8.53
CA VAL A 62 -0.08 6.58 -8.89
C VAL A 62 0.70 6.08 -7.68
N PHE A 63 0.64 4.77 -7.46
CA PHE A 63 1.29 4.03 -6.39
C PHE A 63 2.19 2.96 -6.99
N GLY A 64 3.32 2.69 -6.35
CA GLY A 64 4.27 1.66 -6.78
C GLY A 64 4.45 0.57 -5.74
N THR A 65 4.58 -0.67 -6.19
CA THR A 65 5.33 -1.71 -5.46
C THR A 65 6.79 -1.65 -5.91
N TYR A 66 7.65 -2.66 -5.66
CA TYR A 66 8.99 -2.63 -6.26
C TYR A 66 8.97 -2.68 -7.79
N TRP A 67 7.96 -3.33 -8.37
CA TRP A 67 7.98 -3.83 -9.76
C TRP A 67 6.67 -3.63 -10.54
N ALA A 68 5.67 -3.01 -9.92
CA ALA A 68 4.39 -2.71 -10.55
C ALA A 68 3.88 -1.35 -10.11
N PHE A 69 2.85 -0.88 -10.82
CA PHE A 69 2.12 0.33 -10.50
C PHE A 69 0.61 0.06 -10.44
N ALA A 70 -0.07 0.86 -9.62
CA ALA A 70 -1.51 1.02 -9.61
C ALA A 70 -1.84 2.51 -9.68
N ALA A 71 -2.78 2.89 -10.52
CA ALA A 71 -3.29 4.26 -10.64
C ALA A 71 -4.76 4.30 -10.22
N THR A 72 -5.12 5.27 -9.37
CA THR A 72 -6.52 5.61 -9.11
C THR A 72 -6.98 6.68 -10.07
N LYS A 73 -8.21 6.53 -10.57
CA LYS A 73 -8.90 7.54 -11.38
C LYS A 73 -9.88 8.35 -10.54
N ALA A 74 -10.28 9.52 -11.03
CA ALA A 74 -11.20 10.43 -10.34
C ALA A 74 -12.57 9.81 -10.01
N ASN A 75 -13.01 8.81 -10.78
CA ASN A 75 -14.23 8.04 -10.51
C ASN A 75 -14.02 6.89 -9.50
N GLY A 76 -12.84 6.78 -8.89
CA GLY A 76 -12.48 5.72 -7.95
C GLY A 76 -12.17 4.37 -8.60
N SER A 77 -11.98 4.29 -9.92
CA SER A 77 -11.52 3.08 -10.58
C SER A 77 -10.00 2.92 -10.49
N VAL A 78 -9.49 1.70 -10.67
CA VAL A 78 -8.05 1.39 -10.59
C VAL A 78 -7.54 0.75 -11.87
N VAL A 79 -6.39 1.22 -12.35
CA VAL A 79 -5.63 0.63 -13.47
C VAL A 79 -4.30 0.12 -12.95
N THR A 80 -3.91 -1.10 -13.29
CA THR A 80 -2.64 -1.71 -12.86
C THR A 80 -1.78 -2.13 -14.03
N TRP A 81 -0.45 -2.00 -13.91
CA TRP A 81 0.51 -2.47 -14.91
C TRP A 81 1.88 -2.78 -14.30
N GLY A 82 2.76 -3.39 -15.10
CA GLY A 82 4.08 -3.86 -14.66
C GLY A 82 4.08 -5.36 -14.34
N ASN A 83 4.92 -5.78 -13.40
CA ASN A 83 5.09 -7.20 -13.10
C ASN A 83 3.83 -7.81 -12.47
N ALA A 84 3.26 -8.80 -13.15
CA ALA A 84 2.00 -9.43 -12.75
C ALA A 84 2.03 -10.02 -11.32
N SER A 85 3.14 -10.66 -10.95
CA SER A 85 3.31 -11.32 -9.64
C SER A 85 3.42 -10.36 -8.47
N THR A 86 3.60 -9.06 -8.73
CA THR A 86 3.80 -8.02 -7.72
C THR A 86 2.75 -6.90 -7.76
N GLY A 87 1.59 -7.19 -8.34
CA GLY A 87 0.45 -6.28 -8.37
C GLY A 87 0.18 -5.63 -9.72
N GLY A 88 0.97 -5.93 -10.76
CA GLY A 88 0.73 -5.44 -12.12
C GLY A 88 -0.49 -6.07 -12.81
N ASN A 89 -1.01 -7.18 -12.26
CA ASN A 89 -2.23 -7.85 -12.72
C ASN A 89 -3.27 -7.89 -11.60
N SER A 90 -4.38 -7.19 -11.79
CA SER A 90 -5.52 -7.13 -10.88
C SER A 90 -6.78 -7.84 -11.42
N SER A 91 -6.66 -8.66 -12.47
CA SER A 91 -7.82 -9.24 -13.17
C SER A 91 -8.76 -10.04 -12.27
N GLN A 92 -8.23 -10.73 -11.26
CA GLN A 92 -9.01 -11.52 -10.30
C GLN A 92 -9.90 -10.66 -9.38
N VAL A 93 -9.56 -9.37 -9.22
CA VAL A 93 -10.30 -8.43 -8.38
C VAL A 93 -10.87 -7.26 -9.15
N ALA A 94 -10.73 -7.25 -10.48
CA ALA A 94 -11.17 -6.15 -11.35
C ALA A 94 -12.62 -5.70 -11.13
N PRO A 95 -13.61 -6.60 -10.92
CA PRO A 95 -15.00 -6.18 -10.64
C PRO A 95 -15.15 -5.35 -9.35
N ARG A 96 -14.20 -5.44 -8.41
CA ARG A 96 -14.19 -4.67 -7.15
C ARG A 96 -13.40 -3.37 -7.26
N LEU A 97 -12.76 -3.11 -8.40
CA LEU A 97 -11.88 -1.97 -8.67
C LEU A 97 -12.42 -1.04 -9.77
N THR A 98 -13.69 -1.19 -10.16
CA THR A 98 -14.31 -0.35 -11.19
C THR A 98 -14.72 1.03 -10.69
N GLU A 99 -14.91 1.19 -9.39
CA GLU A 99 -15.29 2.45 -8.73
C GLU A 99 -15.11 2.37 -7.20
N GLY A 100 -15.19 3.54 -6.56
CA GLY A 100 -15.29 3.67 -5.12
C GLY A 100 -14.03 3.34 -4.32
N VAL A 101 -12.87 3.16 -4.97
CA VAL A 101 -11.57 3.14 -4.27
C VAL A 101 -11.20 4.57 -3.87
N ILE A 102 -10.89 4.77 -2.60
CA ILE A 102 -10.52 6.08 -2.03
C ILE A 102 -9.05 6.17 -1.63
N GLN A 103 -8.40 5.03 -1.37
CA GLN A 103 -7.00 4.97 -0.98
C GLN A 103 -6.39 3.65 -1.44
N ILE A 104 -5.14 3.70 -1.90
CA ILE A 104 -4.31 2.52 -2.14
C ILE A 104 -3.08 2.62 -1.25
N CYS A 105 -2.69 1.50 -0.65
CA CYS A 105 -1.42 1.30 0.01
C CYS A 105 -0.66 0.17 -0.69
N GLY A 106 0.60 0.40 -1.04
CA GLY A 106 1.49 -0.62 -1.59
C GLY A 106 2.51 -1.05 -0.55
N ASN A 107 2.89 -2.32 -0.58
CA ASN A 107 4.14 -2.80 -0.01
C ASN A 107 5.10 -3.18 -1.15
N SER A 108 6.13 -3.96 -0.85
CA SER A 108 7.12 -4.35 -1.85
C SER A 108 6.55 -5.18 -3.02
N PHE A 109 5.48 -5.96 -2.79
CA PHE A 109 5.02 -7.01 -3.70
C PHE A 109 3.49 -7.08 -3.87
N ALA A 110 2.72 -6.26 -3.18
CA ALA A 110 1.27 -6.29 -3.18
C ALA A 110 0.68 -4.91 -2.93
N PHE A 111 -0.61 -4.79 -3.25
CA PHE A 111 -1.41 -3.61 -2.97
C PHE A 111 -2.64 -3.99 -2.14
N ALA A 112 -3.11 -3.02 -1.37
CA ALA A 112 -4.39 -3.05 -0.68
C ALA A 112 -5.12 -1.71 -0.91
N ALA A 113 -6.39 -1.78 -1.28
CA ALA A 113 -7.23 -0.62 -1.54
C ALA A 113 -8.38 -0.54 -0.54
N ILE A 114 -8.61 0.64 0.02
CA ILE A 114 -9.80 0.96 0.82
C ILE A 114 -10.88 1.50 -0.12
N LYS A 115 -12.09 0.97 0.03
CA LYS A 115 -13.28 1.45 -0.68
C LYS A 115 -14.09 2.43 0.17
N MET A 116 -14.98 3.20 -0.46
CA MET A 116 -15.89 4.14 0.21
C MET A 116 -16.78 3.49 1.28
N ASP A 117 -17.09 2.21 1.13
CA ASP A 117 -17.87 1.41 2.10
C ASP A 117 -17.01 0.91 3.28
N GLY A 118 -15.72 1.26 3.33
CA GLY A 118 -14.77 0.80 4.34
C GLY A 118 -14.28 -0.64 4.12
N SER A 119 -14.64 -1.30 3.02
CA SER A 119 -14.13 -2.62 2.67
C SER A 119 -12.73 -2.53 2.04
N VAL A 120 -11.98 -3.64 2.08
CA VAL A 120 -10.64 -3.74 1.50
C VAL A 120 -10.58 -4.74 0.35
N VAL A 121 -9.87 -4.35 -0.71
CA VAL A 121 -9.50 -5.21 -1.85
C VAL A 121 -7.99 -5.37 -1.87
N THR A 122 -7.48 -6.60 -1.97
CA THR A 122 -6.05 -6.89 -2.03
C THR A 122 -5.68 -7.61 -3.31
N TRP A 123 -4.47 -7.37 -3.83
CA TRP A 123 -3.93 -8.09 -4.99
C TRP A 123 -2.40 -8.03 -5.02
N GLY A 124 -1.78 -8.87 -5.85
CA GLY A 124 -0.33 -9.02 -5.95
C GLY A 124 0.16 -10.33 -5.34
N HIS A 125 1.37 -10.33 -4.78
CA HIS A 125 1.98 -11.57 -4.29
C HIS A 125 1.22 -12.14 -3.09
N ALA A 126 0.72 -13.36 -3.21
CA ALA A 126 -0.20 -13.96 -2.24
C ALA A 126 0.35 -13.98 -0.81
N ILE A 127 1.60 -14.39 -0.63
CA ILE A 127 2.25 -14.49 0.71
C ILE A 127 2.49 -13.10 1.30
N TYR A 128 2.73 -12.10 0.46
CA TYR A 128 3.12 -10.76 0.90
C TYR A 128 1.93 -9.80 0.93
N GLY A 129 0.74 -10.32 1.20
CA GLY A 129 -0.46 -9.51 1.44
C GLY A 129 -1.40 -9.36 0.24
N GLY A 130 -1.05 -9.92 -0.92
CA GLY A 130 -1.96 -9.98 -2.08
C GLY A 130 -3.11 -10.98 -1.90
N ASN A 131 -3.02 -11.87 -0.91
CA ASN A 131 -4.13 -12.73 -0.48
C ASN A 131 -4.48 -12.39 0.99
N SER A 132 -5.69 -11.88 1.21
CA SER A 132 -6.24 -11.58 2.54
C SER A 132 -7.43 -12.48 2.91
N SER A 133 -7.59 -13.65 2.29
CA SER A 133 -8.76 -14.52 2.49
C SER A 133 -8.96 -14.93 3.95
N VAL A 134 -7.87 -15.15 4.69
CA VAL A 134 -7.90 -15.54 6.12
C VAL A 134 -8.55 -14.46 6.99
N VAL A 135 -8.39 -13.19 6.64
CA VAL A 135 -8.92 -12.04 7.40
C VAL A 135 -10.07 -11.34 6.66
N ALA A 136 -10.57 -11.91 5.56
CA ALA A 136 -11.57 -11.27 4.72
C ALA A 136 -12.84 -10.83 5.49
N PRO A 137 -13.38 -11.60 6.45
CA PRO A 137 -14.54 -11.16 7.25
C PRO A 137 -14.29 -9.88 8.05
N LEU A 138 -13.04 -9.62 8.46
CA LEU A 138 -12.67 -8.44 9.24
C LEU A 138 -12.45 -7.20 8.37
N LEU A 139 -12.31 -7.41 7.06
CA LEU A 139 -12.01 -6.38 6.03
C LEU A 139 -13.22 -6.05 5.15
N MET A 140 -14.43 -6.46 5.53
CA MET A 140 -15.66 -6.19 4.78
C MET A 140 -16.20 -4.77 5.01
N ASP A 141 -15.80 -4.12 6.10
CA ASP A 141 -16.27 -2.78 6.46
C ASP A 141 -15.31 -2.10 7.46
N GLY A 142 -15.58 -0.81 7.70
CA GLY A 142 -15.04 -0.07 8.84
C GLY A 142 -13.54 0.22 8.79
N VAL A 143 -12.80 -0.19 7.75
CA VAL A 143 -11.39 0.16 7.59
C VAL A 143 -11.26 1.61 7.17
N VAL A 144 -10.47 2.38 7.93
CA VAL A 144 -10.26 3.82 7.69
C VAL A 144 -8.84 4.13 7.24
N GLN A 145 -7.88 3.26 7.52
CA GLN A 145 -6.48 3.44 7.13
C GLN A 145 -5.80 2.09 6.92
N ILE A 146 -4.88 2.03 5.96
CA ILE A 146 -3.97 0.91 5.76
C ILE A 146 -2.53 1.42 5.81
N CYS A 147 -1.69 0.72 6.56
CA CYS A 147 -0.24 0.86 6.58
C CYS A 147 0.40 -0.41 6.03
N GLY A 148 1.26 -0.27 5.03
CA GLY A 148 2.11 -1.35 4.51
C GLY A 148 3.51 -1.23 5.08
N ASN A 149 4.15 -2.36 5.31
CA ASN A 149 5.59 -2.42 5.55
C ASN A 149 6.30 -3.04 4.34
N GLY A 150 7.47 -3.67 4.48
CA GLY A 150 8.10 -4.36 3.35
C GLY A 150 7.27 -5.52 2.78
N LEU A 151 6.62 -6.34 3.61
CA LEU A 151 6.06 -7.65 3.22
C LEU A 151 4.64 -7.95 3.77
N ALA A 152 4.06 -7.03 4.53
CA ALA A 152 2.80 -7.19 5.24
C ALA A 152 2.00 -5.88 5.29
N PHE A 153 0.77 -5.97 5.77
CA PHE A 153 -0.14 -4.84 5.97
C PHE A 153 -0.79 -4.89 7.35
N ALA A 154 -1.14 -3.71 7.84
CA ALA A 154 -1.98 -3.48 9.00
C ALA A 154 -3.07 -2.46 8.64
N ALA A 155 -4.33 -2.80 8.87
CA ALA A 155 -5.49 -1.93 8.70
C ALA A 155 -6.01 -1.45 10.06
N ILE A 156 -6.27 -0.16 10.19
CA ILE A 156 -6.96 0.43 11.34
C ILE A 156 -8.44 0.53 10.99
N LYS A 157 -9.30 0.02 11.87
CA LYS A 157 -10.76 0.17 11.77
C LYS A 157 -11.23 1.41 12.53
N ALA A 158 -12.45 1.88 12.22
CA ALA A 158 -13.05 3.05 12.84
C ALA A 158 -13.25 2.94 14.36
N ASP A 159 -13.35 1.71 14.89
CA ASP A 159 -13.38 1.41 16.32
C ASP A 159 -11.98 1.41 16.99
N GLY A 160 -10.93 1.67 16.21
CA GLY A 160 -9.53 1.65 16.65
C GLY A 160 -8.95 0.24 16.79
N SER A 161 -9.64 -0.80 16.31
CA SER A 161 -9.06 -2.15 16.21
C SER A 161 -8.12 -2.26 15.00
N VAL A 162 -7.17 -3.21 15.05
CA VAL A 162 -6.21 -3.45 13.97
C VAL A 162 -6.32 -4.87 13.41
N VAL A 163 -6.35 -4.97 12.09
CA VAL A 163 -6.31 -6.24 11.34
C VAL A 163 -5.00 -6.33 10.56
N THR A 164 -4.27 -7.44 10.68
CA THR A 164 -2.99 -7.63 9.99
C THR A 164 -3.02 -8.82 9.03
N TRP A 165 -2.28 -8.74 7.93
CA TRP A 165 -2.10 -9.86 7.00
C TRP A 165 -0.80 -9.71 6.18
N GLY A 166 -0.40 -10.78 5.49
CA GLY A 166 0.85 -10.86 4.73
C GLY A 166 1.89 -11.77 5.41
N ASP A 167 3.18 -11.49 5.21
CA ASP A 167 4.24 -12.34 5.79
C ASP A 167 4.18 -12.33 7.32
N ALA A 168 4.05 -13.52 7.90
CA ALA A 168 3.83 -13.68 9.34
C ALA A 168 4.99 -13.12 10.18
N ARG A 169 6.24 -13.31 9.73
CA ARG A 169 7.44 -12.83 10.45
C ARG A 169 7.57 -11.33 10.36
N SER A 170 7.09 -10.75 9.27
CA SER A 170 7.09 -9.31 9.03
C SER A 170 5.89 -8.59 9.66
N GLY A 171 5.23 -9.20 10.66
CA GLY A 171 4.09 -8.58 11.36
C GLY A 171 2.73 -8.76 10.67
N GLY A 172 2.64 -9.60 9.63
CA GLY A 172 1.36 -10.07 9.09
C GLY A 172 0.58 -10.96 10.07
N ASN A 173 1.27 -11.52 11.08
CA ASN A 173 0.67 -12.19 12.23
C ASN A 173 0.88 -11.34 13.49
N SER A 174 -0.22 -10.86 14.08
CA SER A 174 -0.24 -10.07 15.32
C SER A 174 -0.82 -10.81 16.52
N LEU A 175 -1.00 -12.14 16.46
CA LEU A 175 -1.67 -12.94 17.51
C LEU A 175 -1.05 -12.74 18.90
N ALA A 176 0.27 -12.57 18.98
CA ALA A 176 0.97 -12.35 20.25
C ALA A 176 0.60 -11.02 20.94
N VAL A 177 0.11 -10.03 20.18
CA VAL A 177 -0.30 -8.71 20.68
C VAL A 177 -1.78 -8.41 20.43
N ALA A 178 -2.56 -9.38 19.94
CA ALA A 178 -3.97 -9.20 19.58
C ALA A 178 -4.83 -8.55 20.70
N PRO A 179 -4.67 -8.89 22.00
CA PRO A 179 -5.42 -8.22 23.06
C PRO A 179 -5.16 -6.72 23.21
N LEU A 180 -4.03 -6.22 22.67
CA LEU A 180 -3.65 -4.81 22.72
C LEU A 180 -4.10 -4.03 21.48
N LEU A 181 -4.64 -4.73 20.47
CA LEU A 181 -5.02 -4.20 19.16
C LEU A 181 -6.54 -4.24 18.93
N THR A 182 -7.34 -4.45 19.98
CA THR A 182 -8.80 -4.56 19.88
C THR A 182 -9.50 -3.21 19.81
N GLU A 183 -8.86 -2.12 20.26
CA GLU A 183 -9.43 -0.77 20.27
C GLU A 183 -8.36 0.30 20.53
N GLY A 184 -8.73 1.54 20.27
CA GLY A 184 -7.96 2.72 20.68
C GLY A 184 -6.69 2.97 19.88
N VAL A 185 -6.35 2.18 18.87
CA VAL A 185 -5.25 2.48 17.95
C VAL A 185 -5.65 3.65 17.05
N VAL A 186 -4.80 4.68 17.01
CA VAL A 186 -5.02 5.89 16.21
C VAL A 186 -4.07 5.99 15.03
N GLN A 187 -2.89 5.36 15.12
CA GLN A 187 -1.88 5.38 14.08
C GLN A 187 -1.08 4.08 14.06
N VAL A 188 -0.69 3.64 12.87
CA VAL A 188 0.21 2.51 12.66
C VAL A 188 1.33 2.93 11.72
N PHE A 189 2.55 2.54 12.08
CA PHE A 189 3.78 2.78 11.33
C PHE A 189 4.43 1.44 11.00
N GLY A 190 5.04 1.34 9.82
CA GLY A 190 5.78 0.16 9.39
C GLY A 190 7.26 0.46 9.26
N THR A 191 8.12 -0.44 9.74
CA THR A 191 9.53 -0.51 9.31
C THR A 191 9.60 -1.37 8.04
N SER A 192 10.76 -1.92 7.68
CA SER A 192 10.79 -2.88 6.58
C SER A 192 10.17 -4.24 6.96
N TRP A 193 10.16 -4.62 8.25
CA TRP A 193 9.76 -5.99 8.70
C TRP A 193 8.96 -6.00 10.02
N ALA A 194 8.57 -4.84 10.54
CA ALA A 194 7.79 -4.75 11.77
C ALA A 194 6.78 -3.61 11.69
N PHE A 195 5.92 -3.53 12.70
CA PHE A 195 4.97 -2.45 12.90
C PHE A 195 5.04 -1.90 14.32
N ALA A 196 4.64 -0.64 14.45
CA ALA A 196 4.36 0.01 15.72
C ALA A 196 3.00 0.73 15.62
N ALA A 197 2.15 0.54 16.62
CA ALA A 197 0.88 1.24 16.79
C ALA A 197 0.98 2.23 17.94
N ILE A 198 0.41 3.42 17.75
CA ILE A 198 0.16 4.40 18.82
C ILE A 198 -1.33 4.36 19.15
N LYS A 199 -1.65 4.31 20.44
CA LYS A 199 -3.01 4.34 20.96
C LYS A 199 -3.40 5.74 21.44
N ALA A 200 -4.70 6.01 21.52
CA ALA A 200 -5.25 7.29 21.97
C ALA A 200 -4.88 7.64 23.42
N ASP A 201 -4.61 6.62 24.25
CA ASP A 201 -4.10 6.77 25.62
C ASP A 201 -2.59 7.14 25.67
N GLY A 202 -1.93 7.26 24.52
CA GLY A 202 -0.51 7.55 24.39
C GLY A 202 0.39 6.34 24.61
N SER A 203 -0.17 5.13 24.78
CA SER A 203 0.61 3.90 24.81
C SER A 203 1.01 3.43 23.40
N ALA A 204 2.03 2.57 23.31
CA ALA A 204 2.49 2.01 22.04
C ALA A 204 2.68 0.49 22.09
N VAL A 205 2.37 -0.16 20.97
CA VAL A 205 2.47 -1.61 20.78
C VAL A 205 3.31 -1.90 19.54
N THR A 206 4.27 -2.82 19.62
CA THR A 206 5.09 -3.24 18.47
C THR A 206 4.93 -4.72 18.20
N TRP A 207 5.01 -5.12 16.93
CA TRP A 207 5.01 -6.53 16.53
C TRP A 207 5.73 -6.75 15.19
N GLY A 208 6.00 -8.01 14.86
CA GLY A 208 6.78 -8.40 13.67
C GLY A 208 8.21 -8.78 14.03
N ASP A 209 9.15 -8.56 13.12
CA ASP A 209 10.52 -9.02 13.29
C ASP A 209 11.21 -8.26 14.44
N ALA A 210 11.74 -9.00 15.41
CA ALA A 210 12.34 -8.44 16.62
C ALA A 210 13.58 -7.57 16.31
N SER A 211 14.36 -7.92 15.29
CA SER A 211 15.55 -7.17 14.87
C SER A 211 15.21 -5.89 14.09
N ALA A 212 13.97 -5.78 13.60
CA ALA A 212 13.46 -4.63 12.87
C ALA A 212 12.50 -3.75 13.70
N GLY A 213 12.54 -3.85 15.03
CA GLY A 213 11.72 -3.04 15.94
C GLY A 213 10.42 -3.69 16.40
N GLY A 214 10.18 -4.97 16.07
CA GLY A 214 8.97 -5.69 16.45
C GLY A 214 8.91 -6.15 17.92
N ASN A 215 9.98 -5.94 18.70
CA ASN A 215 10.04 -6.31 20.12
C ASN A 215 10.41 -5.11 21.00
N SER A 216 9.42 -4.56 21.70
CA SER A 216 9.58 -3.46 22.66
C SER A 216 9.61 -3.89 24.13
N SER A 217 9.68 -5.20 24.43
CA SER A 217 9.56 -5.72 25.80
C SER A 217 10.55 -5.10 26.79
N ALA A 218 11.77 -4.78 26.35
CA ALA A 218 12.80 -4.14 27.17
C ALA A 218 12.45 -2.70 27.60
N VAL A 219 11.54 -2.04 26.87
CA VAL A 219 11.11 -0.65 27.13
C VAL A 219 9.61 -0.55 27.36
N ALA A 220 8.90 -1.67 27.51
CA ALA A 220 7.44 -1.70 27.69
C ALA A 220 6.93 -0.78 28.83
N PRO A 221 7.61 -0.66 30.00
CA PRO A 221 7.20 0.26 31.06
C PRO A 221 7.24 1.75 30.66
N LEU A 222 7.98 2.10 29.60
CA LEU A 222 8.11 3.46 29.08
C LEU A 222 7.12 3.76 27.94
N LEU A 223 6.37 2.76 27.47
CA LEU A 223 5.45 2.87 26.35
C LEU A 223 3.99 2.84 26.80
N THR A 224 3.71 3.16 28.06
CA THR A 224 2.35 3.14 28.63
C THR A 224 1.60 4.46 28.47
N GLU A 225 2.30 5.57 28.21
CA GLU A 225 1.73 6.90 27.98
C GLU A 225 2.74 7.83 27.24
N GLY A 226 2.25 8.96 26.74
CA GLY A 226 3.09 10.04 26.21
C GLY A 226 3.75 9.80 24.85
N VAL A 227 3.50 8.66 24.19
CA VAL A 227 3.98 8.39 22.83
C VAL A 227 3.09 9.12 21.82
N VAL A 228 3.67 10.09 21.11
CA VAL A 228 2.94 10.92 20.12
C VAL A 228 3.42 10.70 18.67
N ARG A 229 4.56 10.03 18.47
CA ARG A 229 5.09 9.70 17.14
C ARG A 229 6.08 8.54 17.19
N VAL A 230 6.17 7.78 16.09
CA VAL A 230 7.24 6.82 15.78
C VAL A 230 7.96 7.34 14.54
N CYS A 231 9.29 7.28 14.50
CA CYS A 231 10.14 7.78 13.42
C CYS A 231 10.94 6.65 12.75
#